data_AF-A0A7X6P3E1-F1
#
_entry.id   AF-A0A7X6P3E1-F1
#
_cell.length_a   1.000
_cell.length_b   1.000
_cell.length_c   1.000
_cell.angle_alpha   90.00
_cell.angle_beta   90.00
_cell.angle_gamma   90.00
#
_symmetry.space_group_name_H-M   'P 1'
#
loop_
_entity.id
_entity.type
_entity.pdbx_description
1 polymer ?
#
loop_
_entity_poly.entity_id
_entity_poly.type
_entity_poly.pdbx_seq_one_letter_code
_entity_poly.pdbx_strand_id
1 'polypeptide(L)'
;MSTDTSVENVAWDLEPLIAVEGLEGIDALMAAAGADVARLETYRGRLAGLSGAELAEFFHLLEAFNDKVYRAGNYVSLRFSVDTEDPAIGAQMQKVQEQSTILGSKLIFVELELAELTDEQAAAFDTDPQLGFVRHYLAGIRRYRPYMLSEPEEVVLAETSVAGAQA
;
A
#
# COMPACT_ATOMS: atom_id res chain seq x y z
N MET A 1 44.91 -10.57 -7.09
CA MET A 1 44.06 -10.33 -5.91
C MET A 1 42.88 -11.25 -6.04
N SER A 2 42.88 -12.33 -5.24
CA SER A 2 41.77 -13.27 -5.20
C SER A 2 40.66 -12.59 -4.39
N THR A 3 39.60 -12.12 -5.06
CA THR A 3 38.37 -11.74 -4.38
C THR A 3 37.71 -13.04 -3.92
N ASP A 4 37.89 -13.34 -2.65
CA ASP A 4 37.25 -14.44 -1.96
C ASP A 4 35.74 -14.20 -1.98
N THR A 5 35.03 -14.82 -2.92
CA THR A 5 33.58 -14.85 -2.92
C THR A 5 33.15 -15.97 -1.98
N SER A 6 33.35 -15.77 -0.67
CA SER A 6 32.74 -16.66 0.31
C SER A 6 31.23 -16.51 0.21
N VAL A 7 30.50 -17.63 0.25
CA VAL A 7 29.02 -17.66 0.17
C VAL A 7 28.39 -16.79 1.26
N GLU A 8 29.11 -16.59 2.35
CA GLU A 8 28.75 -15.79 3.52
C GLU A 8 28.61 -14.29 3.22
N ASN A 9 29.16 -13.79 2.10
CA ASN A 9 29.15 -12.37 1.72
C ASN A 9 28.29 -12.06 0.48
N VAL A 10 27.47 -13.02 0.01
CA VAL A 10 26.59 -12.83 -1.15
C VAL A 10 25.17 -12.58 -0.68
N ALA A 11 24.74 -11.32 -0.68
CA ALA A 11 23.36 -10.91 -0.41
C ALA A 11 22.80 -10.07 -1.56
N TRP A 12 21.47 -9.93 -1.59
CA TRP A 12 20.83 -8.97 -2.49
C TRP A 12 21.23 -7.54 -2.14
N ASP A 13 21.50 -6.73 -3.15
CA ASP A 13 21.60 -5.29 -3.01
C ASP A 13 20.18 -4.71 -2.96
N LEU A 14 19.75 -4.31 -1.77
CA LEU A 14 18.41 -3.78 -1.51
C LEU A 14 18.38 -2.26 -1.43
N GLU A 15 19.54 -1.59 -1.46
CA GLU A 15 19.63 -0.13 -1.39
C GLU A 15 18.84 0.57 -2.50
N PRO A 16 18.72 0.03 -3.74
CA PRO A 16 17.85 0.63 -4.75
C PRO A 16 16.37 0.75 -4.34
N LEU A 17 15.92 0.01 -3.32
CA LEU A 17 14.55 0.08 -2.81
C LEU A 17 14.33 1.28 -1.87
N ILE A 18 15.36 1.92 -1.33
CA ILE A 18 15.25 3.01 -0.35
C ILE A 18 16.14 4.19 -0.72
N ALA A 19 15.69 5.42 -0.42
CA ALA A 19 16.44 6.63 -0.77
C ALA A 19 17.53 6.98 0.27
N VAL A 20 17.36 6.49 1.49
CA VAL A 20 18.32 6.60 2.60
C VAL A 20 18.66 5.17 2.98
N GLU A 21 19.93 4.86 3.19
CA GLU A 21 20.38 3.49 3.39
C GLU A 21 19.91 2.92 4.74
N GLY A 22 19.72 1.60 4.78
CA GLY A 22 19.40 0.89 6.01
C GLY A 22 18.01 1.17 6.59
N LEU A 23 17.84 0.88 7.88
CA LEU A 23 16.54 0.94 8.56
C LEU A 23 15.99 2.36 8.71
N GLU A 24 16.85 3.39 8.72
CA GLU A 24 16.43 4.79 8.76
C GLU A 24 15.64 5.19 7.51
N GLY A 25 16.02 4.67 6.34
CA GLY A 25 15.27 4.89 5.10
C GLY A 25 13.88 4.31 5.11
N ILE A 26 13.65 3.24 5.86
CA ILE A 26 12.33 2.64 6.03
C ILE A 26 11.42 3.56 6.84
N ASP A 27 11.92 4.13 7.93
CA ASP A 27 11.17 5.07 8.75
C ASP A 27 10.80 6.33 7.97
N ALA A 28 11.74 6.87 7.19
CA ALA A 28 11.47 8.01 6.31
C ALA A 28 10.43 7.68 5.22
N LEU A 29 10.50 6.47 4.65
CA LEU A 29 9.57 6.01 3.61
C LEU A 29 8.15 5.84 4.17
N MET A 30 8.01 5.25 5.37
CA MET A 30 6.72 5.10 6.06
C MET A 30 6.15 6.45 6.51
N ALA A 31 6.99 7.40 6.94
CA ALA A 31 6.55 8.76 7.24
C ALA A 31 5.99 9.47 5.99
N ALA A 32 6.67 9.32 4.84
CA ALA A 32 6.18 9.85 3.57
C ALA A 32 4.86 9.20 3.14
N ALA A 33 4.71 7.87 3.32
CA ALA A 33 3.44 7.17 3.09
C ALA A 33 2.30 7.73 3.98
N GLY A 34 2.59 8.05 5.24
CA GLY A 34 1.63 8.70 6.13
C GLY A 34 1.17 10.09 5.64
N ALA A 35 2.08 10.86 5.05
CA ALA A 35 1.73 12.15 4.44
C ALA A 35 0.84 11.98 3.19
N ASP A 36 1.07 10.94 2.39
CA ASP A 36 0.20 10.61 1.26
C ASP A 36 -1.20 10.20 1.73
N VAL A 37 -1.32 9.36 2.78
CA VAL A 37 -2.62 9.01 3.38
C VAL A 37 -3.35 10.25 3.86
N ALA A 38 -2.68 11.18 4.55
CA ALA A 38 -3.32 12.42 4.99
C ALA A 38 -3.91 13.24 3.83
N ARG A 39 -3.27 13.21 2.65
CA ARG A 39 -3.79 13.83 1.42
C ARG A 39 -4.93 13.00 0.81
N LEU A 40 -4.80 11.68 0.74
CA LEU A 40 -5.83 10.78 0.22
C LEU A 40 -7.13 10.85 1.04
N GLU A 41 -7.04 10.94 2.36
CA GLU A 41 -8.21 11.08 3.25
C GLU A 41 -9.04 12.33 2.96
N THR A 42 -8.46 13.38 2.34
CA THR A 42 -9.21 14.57 1.92
C THR A 42 -10.23 14.29 0.79
N TYR A 43 -10.11 13.15 0.11
CA TYR A 43 -11.01 12.73 -0.97
C TYR A 43 -12.22 11.92 -0.48
N ARG A 44 -12.22 11.52 0.79
CA ARG A 44 -13.31 10.76 1.41
C ARG A 44 -14.67 11.44 1.20
N GLY A 45 -15.62 10.66 0.71
CA GLY A 45 -16.99 11.05 0.40
C GLY A 45 -17.15 11.83 -0.90
N ARG A 46 -16.10 11.95 -1.73
CA ARG A 46 -16.11 12.82 -2.92
C ARG A 46 -15.75 12.09 -4.21
N LEU A 47 -15.27 10.84 -4.16
CA LEU A 47 -14.70 10.15 -5.34
C LEU A 47 -15.69 10.11 -6.51
N ALA A 48 -16.97 9.89 -6.22
CA ALA A 48 -18.04 9.84 -7.22
C ALA A 48 -18.32 11.17 -7.94
N GLY A 49 -17.88 12.30 -7.38
CA GLY A 49 -18.11 13.65 -7.91
C GLY A 49 -16.89 14.30 -8.55
N LEU A 50 -15.73 13.63 -8.53
CA LEU A 50 -14.50 14.14 -9.13
C LEU A 50 -14.54 14.05 -10.66
N SER A 51 -13.86 14.99 -11.31
CA SER A 51 -13.56 14.89 -12.73
C SER A 51 -12.54 13.77 -13.00
N GLY A 52 -12.46 13.29 -14.25
CA GLY A 52 -11.49 12.27 -14.64
C GLY A 52 -10.03 12.66 -14.36
N ALA A 53 -9.69 13.94 -14.49
CA ALA A 53 -8.36 14.46 -14.16
C ALA A 53 -8.08 14.43 -12.66
N GLU A 54 -9.05 14.82 -11.82
CA GLU A 54 -8.92 14.76 -10.35
C GLU A 54 -8.85 13.31 -9.87
N LEU A 55 -9.58 12.39 -10.50
CA LEU A 55 -9.47 10.96 -10.23
C LEU A 55 -8.12 10.39 -10.64
N ALA A 56 -7.58 10.79 -11.79
CA ALA A 56 -6.25 10.37 -12.22
C ALA A 56 -5.18 10.84 -11.23
N GLU A 57 -5.26 12.09 -10.75
CA GLU A 57 -4.39 12.61 -9.69
C GLU A 57 -4.52 11.80 -8.40
N PHE A 58 -5.76 11.52 -7.97
CA PHE A 58 -6.05 10.69 -6.81
C PHE A 58 -5.41 9.30 -6.94
N PHE A 59 -5.57 8.63 -8.08
CA PHE A 59 -5.02 7.29 -8.29
C PHE A 59 -3.50 7.26 -8.38
N HIS A 60 -2.85 8.28 -8.95
CA HIS A 60 -1.40 8.40 -8.89
C HIS A 60 -0.88 8.63 -7.48
N LEU A 61 -1.62 9.38 -6.65
CA LEU A 61 -1.28 9.52 -5.24
C LEU A 61 -1.46 8.19 -4.48
N LEU A 62 -2.52 7.44 -4.78
CA LEU A 62 -2.76 6.12 -4.19
C LEU A 62 -1.68 5.10 -4.60
N GLU A 63 -1.28 5.11 -5.88
CA GLU A 63 -0.15 4.33 -6.40
C GLU A 63 1.15 4.69 -5.69
N ALA A 64 1.44 5.99 -5.56
CA ALA A 64 2.64 6.46 -4.87
C ALA A 64 2.66 6.07 -3.40
N PHE A 65 1.51 6.05 -2.71
CA PHE A 65 1.40 5.51 -1.36
C PHE A 65 1.72 4.01 -1.32
N ASN A 66 1.09 3.21 -2.19
CA ASN A 66 1.26 1.77 -2.24
C ASN A 66 2.73 1.38 -2.54
N ASP A 67 3.39 2.06 -3.49
CA ASP A 67 4.80 1.85 -3.81
C ASP A 67 5.68 1.99 -2.55
N LYS A 68 5.48 3.04 -1.75
CA LYS A 68 6.26 3.28 -0.52
C LYS A 68 6.07 2.18 0.51
N VAL A 69 4.82 1.81 0.77
CA VAL A 69 4.49 0.76 1.74
C VAL A 69 5.04 -0.59 1.30
N TYR A 70 4.87 -0.96 0.02
CA TYR A 70 5.39 -2.22 -0.49
C TYR A 70 6.92 -2.26 -0.54
N ARG A 71 7.60 -1.17 -0.90
CA ARG A 71 9.07 -1.10 -0.84
C ARG A 71 9.59 -1.23 0.59
N ALA A 72 8.96 -0.56 1.55
CA ALA A 72 9.31 -0.68 2.97
C ALA A 72 9.15 -2.14 3.46
N GLY A 73 7.99 -2.75 3.19
CA GLY A 73 7.71 -4.13 3.59
C GLY A 73 8.65 -5.14 2.92
N ASN A 74 8.85 -5.03 1.61
CA ASN A 74 9.74 -5.92 0.87
C ASN A 74 11.19 -5.78 1.32
N TYR A 75 11.69 -4.55 1.53
CA TYR A 75 13.05 -4.35 2.02
C TYR A 75 13.27 -5.08 3.34
N VAL A 76 12.40 -4.85 4.33
CA VAL A 76 12.59 -5.44 5.65
C VAL A 76 12.37 -6.96 5.64
N SER A 77 11.41 -7.47 4.85
CA SER A 77 11.19 -8.91 4.68
C SER A 77 12.39 -9.62 4.05
N LEU A 78 13.00 -9.01 3.03
CA LEU A 78 14.18 -9.57 2.37
C LEU A 78 15.40 -9.51 3.30
N ARG A 79 15.58 -8.43 4.07
CA ARG A 79 16.61 -8.34 5.12
C ARG A 79 16.43 -9.41 6.20
N PHE A 80 15.20 -9.60 6.68
CA PHE A 80 14.88 -10.62 7.69
C PHE A 80 15.13 -12.04 7.18
N SER A 81 14.87 -12.28 5.88
CA SER A 81 15.12 -13.59 5.27
C SER A 81 16.60 -13.97 5.21
N VAL A 82 17.51 -12.99 5.29
CA VAL A 82 18.96 -13.20 5.33
C VAL A 82 19.45 -13.45 6.76
N ASP A 83 18.90 -12.74 7.74
CA ASP A 83 19.23 -12.89 9.16
C ASP A 83 17.96 -12.76 10.02
N THR A 84 17.39 -13.92 10.37
CA THR A 84 16.17 -14.00 11.18
C THR A 84 16.41 -13.83 12.68
N GLU A 85 17.68 -13.86 13.12
CA GLU A 85 18.04 -13.75 14.54
C GLU A 85 18.35 -12.31 14.95
N ASP A 86 18.53 -11.40 13.98
CA ASP A 86 18.74 -9.97 14.25
C ASP A 86 17.47 -9.32 14.84
N PRO A 87 17.50 -8.93 16.13
CA PRO A 87 16.33 -8.33 16.79
C PRO A 87 15.97 -6.95 16.23
N ALA A 88 16.91 -6.22 15.63
CA ALA A 88 16.65 -4.91 15.04
C ALA A 88 15.83 -5.06 13.74
N ILE A 89 16.16 -6.05 12.91
CA ILE A 89 15.40 -6.34 11.69
C ILE A 89 13.99 -6.85 12.05
N GLY A 90 13.89 -7.77 13.02
CA GLY A 90 12.60 -8.25 13.51
C GLY A 90 11.70 -7.13 14.05
N ALA A 91 12.25 -6.23 14.87
CA ALA A 91 11.53 -5.07 15.39
C ALA A 91 11.07 -4.11 14.26
N GLN A 92 11.93 -3.85 13.26
CA GLN A 92 11.55 -3.01 12.13
C GLN A 92 10.45 -3.68 11.28
N MET A 93 10.48 -5.01 11.13
CA MET A 93 9.45 -5.75 10.37
C MET A 93 8.08 -5.60 11.02
N GLN A 94 8.02 -5.81 12.33
CA GLN A 94 6.79 -5.62 13.11
C GLN A 94 6.29 -4.17 13.00
N LYS A 95 7.18 -3.19 13.15
CA LYS A 95 6.82 -1.77 13.02
C LYS A 95 6.23 -1.44 11.66
N VAL A 96 6.84 -1.92 10.57
CA VAL A 96 6.31 -1.72 9.21
C VAL A 96 4.94 -2.38 9.04
N GLN A 97 4.75 -3.61 9.56
CA GLN A 97 3.47 -4.31 9.49
C GLN A 97 2.35 -3.55 10.23
N GLU A 98 2.62 -3.10 11.45
CA GLU A 98 1.68 -2.31 12.26
C GLU A 98 1.32 -0.99 11.57
N GLN A 99 2.32 -0.23 11.11
CA GLN A 99 2.10 1.04 10.41
C GLN A 99 1.35 0.83 9.09
N SER A 100 1.68 -0.20 8.32
CA SER A 100 0.99 -0.51 7.06
C SER A 100 -0.49 -0.82 7.29
N THR A 101 -0.80 -1.54 8.38
CA THR A 101 -2.19 -1.85 8.76
C THR A 101 -2.96 -0.58 9.13
N ILE A 102 -2.36 0.29 9.96
CA ILE A 102 -2.96 1.56 10.37
C ILE A 102 -3.18 2.50 9.18
N LEU A 103 -2.22 2.58 8.27
CA LEU A 103 -2.32 3.42 7.07
C LEU A 103 -3.33 2.85 6.07
N GLY A 104 -3.32 1.54 5.87
CA GLY A 104 -4.27 0.85 4.98
C GLY A 104 -5.71 0.95 5.46
N SER A 105 -5.98 0.82 6.76
CA SER A 105 -7.33 0.91 7.30
C SER A 105 -7.99 2.28 7.03
N LYS A 106 -7.18 3.34 7.05
CA LYS A 106 -7.63 4.70 6.69
C LYS A 106 -8.08 4.85 5.24
N LEU A 107 -7.64 3.96 4.34
CA LEU A 107 -7.95 4.01 2.92
C LEU A 107 -9.03 3.01 2.48
N ILE A 108 -9.65 2.26 3.41
CA ILE A 108 -10.73 1.30 3.12
C ILE A 108 -11.91 1.95 2.37
N PHE A 109 -12.21 3.22 2.69
CA PHE A 109 -13.27 3.97 2.02
C PHE A 109 -13.09 4.05 0.51
N VAL A 110 -11.86 3.97 0.00
CA VAL A 110 -11.57 4.09 -1.43
C VAL A 110 -12.26 2.97 -2.18
N GLU A 111 -12.09 1.72 -1.73
CA GLU A 111 -12.71 0.57 -2.41
C GLU A 111 -14.23 0.60 -2.26
N LEU A 112 -14.74 0.99 -1.10
CA LEU A 112 -16.17 1.06 -0.83
C LEU A 112 -16.87 2.15 -1.65
N GLU A 113 -16.30 3.35 -1.73
CA GLU A 113 -16.85 4.43 -2.54
C GLU A 113 -16.81 4.09 -4.04
N LEU A 114 -15.74 3.44 -4.51
CA LEU A 114 -15.63 3.00 -5.89
C LEU A 114 -16.61 1.86 -6.21
N ALA A 115 -16.89 0.97 -5.24
CA ALA A 115 -17.88 -0.09 -5.39
C ALA A 115 -19.31 0.45 -5.47
N GLU A 116 -19.59 1.56 -4.78
CA GLU A 116 -20.91 2.20 -4.76
C GLU A 116 -21.18 3.14 -5.94
N LEU A 117 -20.23 3.32 -6.86
CA LEU A 117 -20.47 4.04 -8.12
C LEU A 117 -21.66 3.43 -8.88
N THR A 118 -22.49 4.28 -9.49
CA THR A 118 -23.54 3.82 -10.40
C THR A 118 -22.93 3.24 -11.67
N ASP A 119 -23.72 2.45 -12.42
CA ASP A 119 -23.28 1.90 -13.70
C ASP A 119 -22.86 2.99 -14.68
N GLU A 120 -23.57 4.12 -14.69
CA GLU A 120 -23.26 5.28 -15.52
C GLU A 120 -21.95 5.94 -15.12
N GLN A 121 -21.71 6.10 -13.81
CA GLN A 121 -20.45 6.65 -13.31
C GLN A 121 -19.29 5.71 -13.67
N ALA A 122 -19.40 4.42 -13.39
CA ALA A 122 -18.36 3.45 -13.72
C ALA A 122 -18.07 3.40 -15.24
N ALA A 123 -19.11 3.47 -16.08
CA ALA A 123 -18.94 3.52 -17.54
C ALA A 123 -18.18 4.79 -18.00
N ALA A 124 -18.34 5.91 -17.31
CA ALA A 124 -17.56 7.12 -17.60
C ALA A 124 -16.06 6.89 -17.38
N PHE A 125 -15.67 6.15 -16.33
CA PHE A 125 -14.27 5.81 -16.05
C PHE A 125 -13.68 4.92 -17.16
N ASP A 126 -14.47 3.98 -17.68
CA ASP A 126 -14.07 3.09 -18.77
C ASP A 126 -13.86 3.82 -20.11
N THR A 127 -14.32 5.06 -20.25
CA THR A 127 -14.14 5.83 -21.48
C THR A 127 -13.07 6.90 -21.38
N ASP A 128 -12.67 7.29 -20.16
CA ASP A 128 -11.63 8.29 -19.95
C ASP A 128 -10.22 7.72 -20.27
N PRO A 129 -9.46 8.29 -21.22
CA PRO A 129 -8.12 7.84 -21.53
C PRO A 129 -7.13 8.05 -20.38
N GLN A 130 -7.35 9.03 -19.50
CA GLN A 130 -6.48 9.29 -18.34
C GLN A 130 -6.61 8.20 -17.28
N LEU A 131 -7.77 7.53 -17.22
CA LEU A 131 -8.04 6.44 -16.28
C LEU A 131 -7.73 5.05 -16.84
N GLY A 132 -7.10 4.98 -18.02
CA GLY A 132 -6.69 3.75 -18.68
C GLY A 132 -5.93 2.78 -17.77
N PHE A 133 -5.02 3.31 -16.96
CA PHE A 133 -4.15 2.53 -16.07
C PHE A 133 -4.90 1.89 -14.88
N VAL A 134 -6.05 2.43 -14.47
CA VAL A 134 -6.82 1.92 -13.32
C VAL A 134 -8.03 1.08 -13.70
N ARG A 135 -8.36 0.93 -14.99
CA ARG A 135 -9.55 0.19 -15.43
C ARG A 135 -9.63 -1.22 -14.87
N HIS A 136 -8.49 -1.93 -14.86
CA HIS A 136 -8.45 -3.29 -14.31
C HIS A 136 -8.75 -3.32 -12.82
N TYR A 137 -8.22 -2.35 -12.07
CA TYR A 137 -8.47 -2.22 -10.64
C TYR A 137 -9.96 -1.96 -10.35
N LEU A 138 -10.58 -1.03 -11.08
CA LEU A 138 -12.01 -0.73 -10.96
C LEU A 138 -12.90 -1.92 -11.32
N ALA A 139 -12.58 -2.64 -12.40
CA ALA A 139 -13.28 -3.86 -12.77
C ALA A 139 -13.18 -4.93 -11.66
N GLY A 140 -12.03 -5.01 -10.99
CA GLY A 140 -11.82 -5.84 -9.81
C GLY A 140 -12.76 -5.47 -8.66
N ILE A 141 -12.76 -4.20 -8.23
CA ILE A 141 -13.64 -3.69 -7.16
C ILE A 141 -15.10 -4.04 -7.44
N ARG A 142 -15.59 -3.75 -8.65
CA ARG A 142 -17.00 -4.01 -9.02
C ARG A 142 -17.36 -5.49 -9.02
N ARG A 143 -16.41 -6.36 -9.41
CA ARG A 143 -16.59 -7.82 -9.33
C ARG A 143 -16.76 -8.29 -7.88
N TYR A 144 -16.07 -7.66 -6.93
CA TYR A 144 -16.10 -8.04 -5.51
C TYR A 144 -17.13 -7.28 -4.67
N ARG A 145 -17.76 -6.22 -5.20
CA ARG A 145 -18.83 -5.45 -4.53
C ARG A 145 -19.84 -6.30 -3.75
N PRO A 146 -20.41 -7.41 -4.28
CA PRO A 146 -21.40 -8.19 -3.55
C PRO A 146 -20.88 -8.85 -2.26
N TYR A 147 -19.56 -8.85 -2.05
CA TYR A 147 -18.87 -9.47 -0.93
C TYR A 147 -18.19 -8.45 -0.01
N MET A 148 -18.38 -7.15 -0.24
CA MET A 148 -17.85 -6.07 0.61
C MET A 148 -18.78 -5.82 1.80
N LEU A 149 -18.20 -5.61 2.98
CA LEU A 149 -18.92 -5.21 4.19
C LEU A 149 -19.09 -3.68 4.25
N SER A 150 -19.77 -3.20 5.29
CA SER A 150 -19.78 -1.76 5.56
C SER A 150 -18.40 -1.26 6.02
N GLU A 151 -18.14 0.03 5.85
CA GLU A 151 -16.83 0.60 6.22
C GLU A 151 -16.40 0.30 7.67
N PRO A 152 -17.25 0.47 8.70
CA PRO A 152 -16.85 0.14 10.07
C PRO A 152 -16.50 -1.34 10.24
N GLU A 153 -17.16 -2.24 9.53
CA GLU A 153 -16.91 -3.68 9.58
C GLU A 153 -15.60 -4.05 8.90
N GLU A 154 -15.31 -3.46 7.72
CA GLU A 154 -14.04 -3.65 7.01
C GLU A 154 -12.86 -3.11 7.82
N VAL A 155 -13.01 -1.95 8.48
CA VAL A 155 -11.97 -1.38 9.35
C VAL A 155 -11.66 -2.33 10.51
N VAL A 156 -12.68 -2.84 11.19
CA VAL A 156 -12.49 -3.80 12.29
C VAL A 156 -11.82 -5.08 11.78
N LEU A 157 -12.22 -5.59 10.62
CA LEU A 157 -11.61 -6.78 10.03
C LEU A 157 -10.12 -6.55 9.71
N ALA A 158 -9.78 -5.40 9.10
CA ALA A 158 -8.41 -5.04 8.78
C ALA A 158 -7.54 -4.94 10.04
N GLU A 159 -8.02 -4.24 11.08
CA GLU A 159 -7.28 -4.06 12.34
C GLU A 159 -7.11 -5.36 13.12
N THR A 160 -8.10 -6.25 13.08
CA THR A 160 -8.02 -7.55 13.79
C THR A 160 -7.28 -8.63 13.01
N SER A 161 -7.10 -8.48 11.68
CA SER A 161 -6.38 -9.47 10.87
C SER A 161 -4.94 -9.71 11.33
N VAL A 162 -4.26 -8.67 11.83
CA VAL A 162 -2.90 -8.76 12.37
C VAL A 162 -2.85 -9.61 13.65
N ALA A 163 -3.89 -9.51 14.49
CA ALA A 163 -4.02 -10.32 15.69
C ALA A 163 -4.49 -11.76 15.37
N GLY A 164 -5.31 -11.93 14.32
CA GLY A 164 -5.88 -13.22 13.92
C GLY A 164 -4.94 -14.12 13.12
N ALA A 165 -4.01 -13.55 12.34
CA ALA A 165 -3.01 -14.32 11.58
C ALA A 165 -1.89 -14.92 12.46
N GLN A 166 -1.83 -14.54 13.73
CA GLN A 166 -0.87 -15.02 14.73
C GLN A 166 -1.50 -16.02 15.73
N ALA A 167 -2.72 -16.51 15.47
CA ALA A 167 -3.45 -17.46 16.32
C ALA A 167 -3.38 -18.91 15.82
#